data_AF-A0A7W1I4G8-F1
#
_entry.id   AF-A0A7W1I4G8-F1
#
_cell.length_a   1.000
_cell.length_b   1.000
_cell.length_c   1.000
_cell.angle_alpha   90.00
_cell.angle_beta   90.00
_cell.angle_gamma   90.00
#
_symmetry.space_group_name_H-M   'P 1'
#
loop_
_entity.id
_entity.type
_entity.pdbx_description
1 polymer ?
#
loop_
_entity_poly.entity_id
_entity_poly.type
_entity_poly.pdbx_seq_one_letter_code
_entity_poly.pdbx_strand_id
1 'polypeptide(L)'
;DLVEQFARYAEEHPDEPVLLGVYVFSDREGMADARPVVPMGKPDRTRAMSALSSMRAKGGTPIGNAMIAAKRELDSTGLTRRHLLVVTDGENTEGFAPERVATAINRRPEAERPSLYFVAFDVAANRFDRVRDAGGLVLGAANAKELNATLDSLLRGQILLEK
;
A
#
# COMPACT_ATOMS: atom_id res chain seq x y z
N ASP A 1 -4.81 -5.03 -14.51
CA ASP A 1 -3.85 -4.47 -13.52
C ASP A 1 -4.46 -4.59 -12.12
N LEU A 2 -3.78 -4.13 -11.06
CA LEU A 2 -4.23 -4.25 -9.66
C LEU A 2 -5.64 -3.65 -9.45
N VAL A 3 -5.91 -2.48 -10.01
CA VAL A 3 -7.15 -1.72 -9.79
C VAL A 3 -8.32 -2.41 -10.48
N GLU A 4 -8.09 -2.94 -11.68
CA GLU A 4 -9.07 -3.76 -12.40
C GLU A 4 -9.51 -4.99 -11.59
N GLN A 5 -8.58 -5.62 -10.86
CA GLN A 5 -8.92 -6.79 -10.04
C GLN A 5 -9.84 -6.42 -8.87
N PHE A 6 -9.57 -5.29 -8.19
CA PHE A 6 -10.46 -4.79 -7.15
C PHE A 6 -11.82 -4.35 -7.72
N ALA A 7 -11.83 -3.70 -8.90
CA ALA A 7 -13.07 -3.31 -9.56
C ALA A 7 -13.94 -4.52 -9.88
N ARG A 8 -13.36 -5.55 -10.50
CA ARG A 8 -14.05 -6.82 -10.78
C ARG A 8 -14.54 -7.51 -9.50
N TYR A 9 -13.70 -7.57 -8.46
CA TYR A 9 -14.12 -8.16 -7.18
C TYR A 9 -15.32 -7.41 -6.59
N ALA A 10 -15.33 -6.07 -6.64
CA ALA A 10 -16.44 -5.25 -6.17
C ALA A 10 -17.72 -5.45 -6.98
N GLU A 11 -17.62 -5.70 -8.29
CA GLU A 11 -18.76 -6.03 -9.15
C GLU A 11 -19.32 -7.43 -8.84
N GLU A 12 -18.45 -8.40 -8.56
CA GLU A 12 -18.81 -9.77 -8.21
C GLU A 12 -19.41 -9.89 -6.78
N HIS A 13 -19.12 -8.93 -5.89
CA HIS A 13 -19.56 -8.90 -4.49
C HIS A 13 -20.29 -7.59 -4.14
N PRO A 14 -21.47 -7.32 -4.72
CA PRO A 14 -22.14 -6.02 -4.59
C PRO A 14 -22.60 -5.68 -3.16
N ASP A 15 -22.73 -6.69 -2.30
CA ASP A 15 -23.13 -6.54 -0.90
C ASP A 15 -21.93 -6.26 0.04
N GLU A 16 -20.70 -6.34 -0.48
CA GLU A 16 -19.48 -6.07 0.28
C GLU A 16 -18.89 -4.70 -0.11
N PRO A 17 -18.68 -3.78 0.84
CA PRO A 17 -18.02 -2.52 0.54
C PRO A 17 -16.54 -2.76 0.22
N VAL A 18 -16.19 -2.57 -1.05
CA VAL A 18 -14.80 -2.61 -1.52
C VAL A 18 -14.33 -1.18 -1.76
N LEU A 19 -13.36 -0.74 -0.96
CA LEU A 19 -12.75 0.58 -1.07
C LEU A 19 -11.27 0.44 -1.45
N LEU A 20 -10.82 1.30 -2.36
CA LEU A 20 -9.44 1.38 -2.82
C LEU A 20 -9.00 2.84 -2.86
N GLY A 21 -7.88 3.13 -2.22
CA GLY A 21 -7.16 4.39 -2.35
C GLY A 21 -5.76 4.14 -2.93
N VAL A 22 -5.30 5.07 -3.77
CA VAL A 22 -3.93 5.05 -4.33
C VAL A 22 -3.25 6.34 -3.92
N TYR A 23 -2.12 6.19 -3.22
CA TYR A 23 -1.35 7.30 -2.67
C TYR A 23 0.04 7.28 -3.26
N VAL A 24 0.56 8.47 -3.56
CA VAL A 24 1.97 8.67 -3.90
C VAL A 24 2.66 9.31 -2.72
N PHE A 25 3.89 8.89 -2.46
CA PHE A 25 4.69 9.48 -1.41
C PHE A 25 6.03 9.98 -1.93
N SER A 26 6.45 11.13 -1.42
CA SER A 26 7.70 11.80 -1.76
C SER A 26 7.86 13.01 -0.86
N ASP A 27 9.05 13.25 -0.33
CA ASP A 27 9.34 14.50 0.36
C ASP A 27 9.51 15.66 -0.64
N ARG A 28 8.67 16.69 -0.52
CA ARG A 28 8.71 17.90 -1.37
C ARG A 28 8.37 19.10 -0.51
N GLU A 29 9.22 20.12 -0.58
CA GLU A 29 9.05 21.35 0.18
C GLU A 29 7.62 21.92 0.04
N GLY A 30 6.96 22.13 1.18
CA GLY A 30 5.60 22.66 1.27
C GLY A 30 4.48 21.68 0.89
N MET A 31 4.76 20.39 0.68
CA MET A 31 3.76 19.36 0.37
C MET A 31 3.70 18.27 1.43
N ALA A 32 2.56 17.59 1.53
CA ALA A 32 2.43 16.41 2.37
C ALA A 32 3.25 15.23 1.80
N ASP A 33 3.88 14.47 2.70
CA ASP A 33 4.70 13.30 2.37
C ASP A 33 3.94 12.22 1.61
N ALA A 34 2.64 12.08 1.84
CA ALA A 34 1.75 11.17 1.13
C ALA A 34 0.50 11.91 0.67
N ARG A 35 0.15 11.72 -0.61
CA ARG A 35 -0.93 12.44 -1.28
C ARG A 35 -1.81 11.46 -2.06
N PRO A 36 -3.15 11.54 -1.95
CA PRO A 36 -4.02 10.70 -2.74
C PRO A 36 -3.93 11.12 -4.21
N VAL A 37 -3.70 10.14 -5.08
CA VAL A 37 -3.91 10.29 -6.52
C VAL A 37 -5.23 9.65 -6.95
N VAL A 38 -5.66 8.64 -6.19
CA VAL A 38 -7.03 8.13 -6.15
C VAL A 38 -7.46 8.16 -4.68
N PRO A 39 -8.38 9.06 -4.28
CA PRO A 39 -8.94 9.07 -2.93
C PRO A 39 -9.60 7.73 -2.60
N MET A 40 -9.65 7.38 -1.32
CA MET A 40 -10.34 6.18 -0.85
C MET A 40 -11.81 6.20 -1.29
N GLY A 41 -12.23 5.18 -2.02
CA GLY A 41 -13.57 5.08 -2.58
C GLY A 41 -13.75 3.79 -3.37
N LYS A 42 -14.85 3.65 -4.11
CA LYS A 42 -15.02 2.51 -5.03
C LYS A 42 -13.85 2.47 -6.03
N PRO A 43 -13.33 1.29 -6.39
CA PRO A 43 -12.23 1.18 -7.34
C PRO A 43 -12.54 1.89 -8.66
N ASP A 44 -11.66 2.80 -9.07
CA ASP A 44 -11.77 3.57 -10.32
C ASP A 44 -10.50 3.40 -11.14
N ARG A 45 -10.56 2.48 -12.10
CA ARG A 45 -9.43 2.17 -12.97
C ARG A 45 -9.00 3.35 -13.83
N THR A 46 -9.95 4.08 -14.40
CA THR A 46 -9.66 5.20 -15.30
C THR A 46 -8.88 6.27 -14.56
N ARG A 47 -9.34 6.64 -13.36
CA ARG A 47 -8.67 7.62 -12.50
C ARG A 47 -7.30 7.10 -12.06
N ALA A 48 -7.19 5.83 -11.67
CA ALA A 48 -5.91 5.26 -11.27
C ALA A 48 -4.88 5.25 -12.40
N MET A 49 -5.25 4.81 -13.60
CA MET A 49 -4.33 4.79 -14.75
C MET A 49 -3.91 6.20 -15.17
N SER A 50 -4.85 7.16 -15.15
CA SER A 50 -4.55 8.57 -15.40
C SER A 50 -3.56 9.12 -14.38
N ALA A 51 -3.83 8.90 -13.08
CA ALA A 51 -2.95 9.27 -11.98
C ALA A 51 -1.54 8.68 -12.15
N LEU A 52 -1.44 7.37 -12.35
CA LEU A 52 -0.17 6.66 -12.44
C LEU A 52 0.69 7.14 -13.63
N SER A 53 0.07 7.41 -14.78
CA SER A 53 0.77 7.92 -15.97
C SER A 53 1.34 9.34 -15.80
N SER A 54 0.75 10.13 -14.91
CA SER A 54 1.18 11.50 -14.61
C SER A 54 2.30 11.59 -13.57
N MET A 55 2.66 10.46 -12.93
CA MET A 55 3.61 10.47 -11.82
C MET A 55 5.03 10.84 -12.27
N ARG A 56 5.75 11.54 -11.39
CA ARG A 56 7.15 11.93 -11.55
C ARG A 56 7.88 11.67 -10.26
N ALA A 57 8.97 10.90 -10.32
CA ALA A 57 9.87 10.71 -9.19
C ALA A 57 10.59 12.03 -8.88
N LYS A 58 10.44 12.53 -7.65
CA LYS A 58 11.13 13.72 -7.14
C LYS A 58 10.97 13.76 -5.62
N GLY A 59 12.07 13.94 -4.90
CA GLY A 59 12.08 14.05 -3.45
C GLY A 59 12.74 12.88 -2.73
N GLY A 60 12.73 12.92 -1.40
CA GLY A 60 13.07 11.77 -0.54
C GLY A 60 11.95 10.74 -0.48
N THR A 61 12.19 9.65 0.25
CA THR A 61 11.31 8.48 0.37
C THR A 61 10.75 8.36 1.79
N PRO A 62 9.66 9.07 2.15
CA PRO A 62 9.08 9.08 3.50
C PRO A 62 8.09 7.92 3.72
N ILE A 63 8.59 6.67 3.67
CA ILE A 63 7.77 5.45 3.73
C ILE A 63 6.94 5.39 5.01
N GLY A 64 7.55 5.60 6.18
CA GLY A 64 6.81 5.50 7.44
C GLY A 64 5.71 6.56 7.60
N ASN A 65 5.94 7.77 7.10
CA ASN A 65 4.93 8.82 7.11
C ASN A 65 3.77 8.48 6.16
N ALA A 66 4.07 7.88 5.00
CA ALA A 66 3.06 7.35 4.09
C ALA A 66 2.23 6.23 4.71
N MET A 67 2.85 5.31 5.44
CA MET A 67 2.13 4.27 6.19
C MET A 67 1.18 4.88 7.24
N ILE A 68 1.60 5.91 7.96
CA ILE A 68 0.75 6.60 8.95
C ILE A 68 -0.45 7.26 8.25
N ALA A 69 -0.22 7.95 7.14
CA ALA A 69 -1.29 8.58 6.37
C ALA A 69 -2.30 7.54 5.83
N ALA A 70 -1.80 6.46 5.22
CA ALA A 70 -2.65 5.39 4.71
C ALA A 70 -3.42 4.68 5.83
N LYS A 71 -2.81 4.44 7.00
CA LYS A 71 -3.52 3.88 8.15
C LYS A 71 -4.65 4.79 8.62
N ARG A 72 -4.42 6.10 8.75
CA ARG A 72 -5.48 7.05 9.13
C ARG A 72 -6.65 7.02 8.15
N GLU A 73 -6.37 6.89 6.85
CA GLU A 73 -7.40 6.71 5.85
C GLU A 73 -8.16 5.38 6.02
N LEU A 74 -7.44 4.27 6.22
CA LEU A 74 -8.07 2.97 6.45
C LEU A 74 -8.98 2.99 7.69
N ASP A 75 -8.54 3.65 8.76
CA ASP A 75 -9.34 3.78 9.99
C ASP A 75 -10.62 4.60 9.78
N SER A 76 -10.58 5.64 8.94
CA SER A 76 -11.74 6.50 8.67
C SER A 76 -12.85 5.77 7.89
N THR A 77 -12.52 4.66 7.21
CA THR A 77 -13.51 3.84 6.48
C THR A 77 -14.47 3.08 7.40
N GLY A 78 -14.07 2.82 8.65
CA GLY A 78 -14.83 1.98 9.58
C GLY A 78 -14.86 0.48 9.21
N LEU A 79 -14.17 0.06 8.15
CA LEU A 79 -14.12 -1.34 7.73
C LEU A 79 -13.27 -2.17 8.68
N THR A 80 -13.62 -3.42 8.91
CA THR A 80 -12.84 -4.34 9.76
C THR A 80 -11.66 -4.92 8.99
N ARG A 81 -11.88 -5.36 7.75
CA ARG A 81 -10.84 -5.86 6.83
C ARG A 81 -10.12 -4.68 6.18
N ARG A 82 -8.83 -4.54 6.47
CA ARG A 82 -8.00 -3.42 6.01
C ARG A 82 -6.64 -3.94 5.54
N HIS A 83 -6.20 -3.51 4.37
CA HIS A 83 -4.92 -3.91 3.78
C HIS A 83 -4.12 -2.66 3.44
N LEU A 84 -2.86 -2.62 3.84
CA LEU A 84 -1.92 -1.55 3.50
C LEU A 84 -0.78 -2.15 2.69
N LEU A 85 -0.73 -1.79 1.41
CA LEU A 85 0.30 -2.23 0.46
C LEU A 85 1.24 -1.08 0.14
N VAL A 86 2.52 -1.26 0.43
CA VAL A 86 3.62 -0.35 0.04
C VAL A 86 4.38 -0.97 -1.10
N VAL A 87 4.60 -0.20 -2.17
CA VAL A 87 5.52 -0.54 -3.26
C VAL A 87 6.59 0.54 -3.31
N THR A 88 7.87 0.16 -3.29
CA THR A 88 8.97 1.13 -3.28
C THR A 88 10.21 0.54 -3.94
N ASP A 89 10.97 1.41 -4.60
CA ASP A 89 12.27 1.12 -5.22
C ASP A 89 13.48 1.64 -4.45
N GLY A 90 13.25 2.20 -3.26
CA GLY A 90 14.29 2.76 -2.43
C GLY A 90 14.07 2.51 -0.95
N GLU A 91 15.11 2.74 -0.17
CA GLU A 91 15.03 2.71 1.29
C GLU A 91 14.37 3.99 1.81
N ASN A 92 13.87 3.95 3.05
CA ASN A 92 13.32 5.13 3.71
C ASN A 92 14.42 6.16 3.96
N THR A 93 14.28 7.38 3.44
CA THR A 93 15.28 8.45 3.65
C THR A 93 14.78 9.56 4.55
N GLU A 94 13.47 9.67 4.76
CA GLU A 94 12.84 10.77 5.50
C GLU A 94 11.78 10.25 6.49
N GLY A 95 11.45 11.04 7.49
CA GLY A 95 10.37 10.73 8.43
C GLY A 95 10.60 9.50 9.31
N PHE A 96 9.52 8.86 9.76
CA PHE A 96 9.62 7.69 10.62
C PHE A 96 10.13 6.46 9.86
N ALA A 97 10.98 5.67 10.52
CA ALA A 97 11.42 4.39 9.98
C ALA A 97 10.23 3.41 9.83
N PRO A 98 10.09 2.71 8.70
CA PRO A 98 8.92 1.87 8.41
C PRO A 98 8.75 0.72 9.40
N GLU A 99 9.82 0.15 9.95
CA GLU A 99 9.76 -0.90 10.96
C GLU A 99 9.19 -0.41 12.29
N ARG A 100 9.43 0.87 12.65
CA ARG A 100 8.85 1.46 13.85
C ARG A 100 7.36 1.66 13.69
N VAL A 101 6.92 2.07 12.50
CA VAL A 101 5.50 2.24 12.18
C VAL A 101 4.80 0.88 12.12
N ALA A 102 5.41 -0.12 11.47
CA ALA A 102 4.89 -1.50 11.44
C ALA A 102 4.74 -2.07 12.85
N THR A 103 5.76 -1.92 13.71
CA THR A 103 5.70 -2.33 15.12
C THR A 103 4.56 -1.64 15.87
N ALA A 104 4.39 -0.33 15.66
CA ALA A 104 3.32 0.43 16.30
C ALA A 104 1.93 -0.01 15.84
N ILE A 105 1.76 -0.32 14.55
CA ILE A 105 0.52 -0.87 13.98
C ILE A 105 0.24 -2.25 14.59
N ASN A 106 1.22 -3.14 14.64
CA ASN A 106 1.03 -4.51 15.10
C ASN A 106 0.87 -4.66 16.61
N ARG A 107 1.14 -3.61 17.40
CA ARG A 107 0.79 -3.53 18.83
C ARG A 107 -0.66 -3.15 19.10
N ARG A 108 -1.42 -2.73 18.06
CA ARG A 108 -2.84 -2.41 18.19
C ARG A 108 -3.67 -3.70 18.33
N PRO A 109 -4.90 -3.60 18.88
CA PRO A 109 -5.86 -4.69 18.83
C PRO A 109 -6.02 -5.23 17.40
N GLU A 110 -6.30 -6.51 17.27
CA GLU A 110 -6.45 -7.16 15.97
C GLU A 110 -7.53 -6.49 15.10
N ALA A 111 -8.63 -6.06 15.71
CA ALA A 111 -9.70 -5.33 15.02
C ALA A 111 -9.29 -3.92 14.52
N GLU A 112 -8.12 -3.41 14.90
CA GLU A 112 -7.62 -2.09 14.52
C GLU A 112 -6.39 -2.12 13.60
N ARG A 113 -5.78 -3.30 13.40
CA ARG A 113 -4.54 -3.43 12.61
C ARG A 113 -4.87 -3.86 11.17
N PRO A 114 -4.40 -3.13 10.14
CA PRO A 114 -4.44 -3.64 8.77
C PRO A 114 -3.38 -4.72 8.58
N SER A 115 -3.61 -5.63 7.64
CA SER A 115 -2.56 -6.48 7.08
C SER A 115 -1.55 -5.61 6.32
N LEU A 116 -0.26 -5.77 6.63
CA LEU A 116 0.83 -4.95 6.07
C LEU A 116 1.60 -5.72 5.01
N TYR A 117 1.71 -5.15 3.81
CA TYR A 117 2.41 -5.73 2.68
C TYR A 117 3.42 -4.74 2.11
N PHE A 118 4.62 -5.23 1.80
CA PHE A 118 5.70 -4.48 1.18
C PHE A 118 6.15 -5.22 -0.07
N VAL A 119 6.27 -4.49 -1.18
CA VAL A 119 6.91 -4.97 -2.41
C VAL A 119 8.11 -4.10 -2.69
N ALA A 120 9.30 -4.68 -2.47
CA ALA A 120 10.59 -4.10 -2.80
C ALA A 120 10.83 -4.26 -4.31
N PHE A 121 10.70 -3.16 -5.05
CA PHE A 121 10.80 -3.11 -6.51
C PHE A 121 12.20 -2.64 -6.94
N ASP A 122 12.99 -3.42 -7.67
CA ASP A 122 14.36 -3.03 -8.04
C ASP A 122 15.28 -2.70 -6.82
N VAL A 123 14.91 -3.19 -5.64
CA VAL A 123 15.69 -3.09 -4.40
C VAL A 123 15.62 -4.42 -3.65
N ALA A 124 16.70 -4.76 -2.93
CA ALA A 124 16.77 -6.04 -2.23
C ALA A 124 15.73 -6.10 -1.09
N ALA A 125 14.89 -7.13 -1.09
CA ALA A 125 13.83 -7.31 -0.10
C ALA A 125 14.34 -7.42 1.35
N ASN A 126 15.59 -7.86 1.55
CA ASN A 126 16.22 -7.95 2.88
C ASN A 126 16.49 -6.58 3.52
N ARG A 127 16.47 -5.48 2.75
CA ARG A 127 16.48 -4.12 3.30
C ARG A 127 15.28 -3.83 4.21
N PHE A 128 14.20 -4.58 4.02
CA PHE A 128 12.98 -4.47 4.81
C PHE A 128 12.80 -5.63 5.80
N ASP A 129 13.87 -6.38 6.14
CA ASP A 129 13.78 -7.48 7.13
C ASP A 129 13.21 -7.01 8.47
N ARG A 130 13.54 -5.80 8.92
CA ARG A 130 12.95 -5.26 10.16
C ARG A 130 11.44 -5.01 10.06
N VAL A 131 10.92 -4.72 8.87
CA VAL A 131 9.47 -4.62 8.64
C VAL A 131 8.85 -6.02 8.69
N ARG A 132 9.54 -7.02 8.14
CA ARG A 132 9.16 -8.44 8.23
C ARG A 132 9.10 -8.90 9.68
N ASP A 133 10.15 -8.65 10.46
CA ASP A 133 10.25 -8.97 11.89
C ASP A 133 9.18 -8.25 12.71
N ALA A 134 8.79 -7.05 12.29
CA ALA A 134 7.71 -6.30 12.90
C ALA A 134 6.31 -6.86 12.57
N GLY A 135 6.19 -7.87 11.70
CA GLY A 135 4.95 -8.56 11.35
C GLY A 135 4.35 -8.17 9.99
N GLY A 136 5.10 -7.52 9.10
CA GLY A 136 4.70 -7.28 7.71
C GLY A 136 5.09 -8.42 6.78
N LEU A 137 4.37 -8.59 5.68
CA LEU A 137 4.79 -9.46 4.58
C LEU A 137 5.63 -8.67 3.58
N VAL A 138 6.89 -9.05 3.39
CA VAL A 138 7.82 -8.40 2.46
C VAL A 138 8.13 -9.33 1.29
N LEU A 139 7.82 -8.84 0.09
CA LEU A 139 8.04 -9.49 -1.21
C LEU A 139 9.03 -8.66 -2.04
N GLY A 140 9.71 -9.29 -2.99
CA GLY A 140 10.62 -8.62 -3.92
C GLY A 140 10.16 -8.75 -5.36
N ALA A 141 10.47 -7.76 -6.19
CA ALA A 141 10.25 -7.78 -7.63
C ALA A 141 11.39 -7.03 -8.34
N ALA A 142 12.14 -7.69 -9.22
CA ALA A 142 13.28 -7.06 -9.89
C ALA A 142 12.87 -6.21 -11.12
N ASN A 143 11.66 -6.37 -11.64
CA ASN A 143 11.20 -5.69 -12.85
C ASN A 143 9.67 -5.65 -12.92
N ALA A 144 9.12 -4.89 -13.87
CA ALA A 144 7.68 -4.66 -13.99
C ALA A 144 6.87 -5.96 -14.18
N LYS A 145 7.44 -6.98 -14.84
CA LYS A 145 6.79 -8.29 -15.01
C LYS A 145 6.66 -9.01 -13.68
N GLU A 146 7.73 -9.06 -12.91
CA GLU A 146 7.74 -9.65 -11.56
C GLU A 146 6.87 -8.87 -10.58
N LEU A 147 6.85 -7.53 -10.68
CA LEU A 147 5.98 -6.69 -9.86
C LEU A 147 4.51 -7.06 -10.10
N ASN A 148 4.10 -7.13 -11.37
CA ASN A 148 2.73 -7.52 -11.72
C ASN A 148 2.38 -8.93 -11.22
N ALA A 149 3.29 -9.90 -11.35
CA ALA A 149 3.08 -11.26 -10.85
C ALA A 149 2.97 -11.30 -9.31
N THR A 150 3.81 -10.53 -8.62
CA THR A 150 3.81 -10.42 -7.15
C THR A 150 2.50 -9.82 -6.65
N LEU A 151 2.05 -8.73 -7.29
CA LEU A 151 0.78 -8.08 -6.96
C LEU A 151 -0.42 -8.99 -7.22
N ASP A 152 -0.44 -9.72 -8.35
CA ASP A 152 -1.51 -10.68 -8.66
C ASP A 152 -1.57 -11.82 -7.63
N SER A 153 -0.42 -12.39 -7.28
CA SER A 153 -0.33 -13.43 -6.24
C SER A 153 -0.79 -12.91 -4.88
N LEU A 154 -0.43 -11.67 -4.52
CA LEU A 154 -0.81 -11.07 -3.25
C LEU A 154 -2.32 -10.82 -3.18
N LEU A 155 -2.90 -10.28 -4.25
CA LEU A 155 -4.34 -10.05 -4.33
C LEU A 155 -5.11 -11.36 -4.20
N ARG A 156 -4.77 -12.33 -5.03
CA ARG A 156 -5.48 -13.62 -5.10
C ARG A 156 -5.20 -14.52 -3.92
N GLY A 157 -4.09 -14.33 -3.22
CA GLY A 157 -3.63 -15.23 -2.16
C GLY A 157 -3.89 -14.70 -0.76
N GLN A 158 -4.07 -13.39 -0.59
CA GLN A 158 -4.17 -12.75 0.73
C GLN A 158 -5.33 -11.75 0.76
N ILE A 159 -5.30 -10.74 -0.12
CA ILE A 159 -6.20 -9.57 0.03
C ILE A 159 -7.66 -9.89 -0.34
N LEU A 160 -7.89 -10.66 -1.40
CA LEU A 160 -9.24 -10.97 -1.90
C LEU A 160 -9.75 -12.36 -1.44
N LEU A 161 -8.99 -13.07 -0.60
CA LEU A 161 -9.38 -14.40 -0.09
C LEU A 161 -9.95 -14.39 1.33
N GLU A 162 -9.77 -13.32 2.09
CA GLU A 162 -10.21 -13.25 3.47
C GLU A 162 -11.74 -13.25 3.55
N LYS A 163 -12.34 -14.42 3.83
CA LYS A 163 -13.75 -14.61 4.16
C LYS A 163 -14.02 -14.38 5.64
#